data_AF-A0A392TE38-F1
#
_entry.id   AF-A0A392TE38-F1
#
_cell.length_a   1.000
_cell.length_b   1.000
_cell.length_c   1.000
_cell.angle_alpha   90.00
_cell.angle_beta   90.00
_cell.angle_gamma   90.00
#
_symmetry.space_group_name_H-M   'P 1'
#
loop_
_entity.id
_entity.type
_entity.pdbx_description
1 polymer ?
#
loop_
_entity_poly.entity_id
_entity_poly.type
_entity_poly.pdbx_seq_one_letter_code
_entity_poly.pdbx_strand_id
1 'polypeptide(L)' 'MFAQWIRCNNMVIAWFHRFVSESIAKSILSISTAAGVWSDLKNRFSQGDIFIISDIQEELYRFRQ' A
#
# COMPACT_ATOMS: atom_id res chain seq x y z
N MET A 1 -14.42 -14.11 -18.57
CA MET A 1 -13.39 -13.06 -18.40
C MET A 1 -13.71 -12.15 -17.21
N PHE A 2 -14.93 -11.60 -17.12
CA PHE A 2 -15.32 -10.72 -16.00
C PHE A 2 -15.42 -11.43 -14.64
N ALA A 3 -15.93 -12.66 -14.59
CA ALA A 3 -16.03 -13.43 -13.36
C ALA A 3 -14.66 -13.77 -12.73
N GLN A 4 -13.67 -14.10 -13.57
CA GLN A 4 -12.29 -14.34 -13.12
C GLN A 4 -11.67 -13.06 -12.55
N TRP A 5 -11.89 -11.92 -13.20
CA TRP A 5 -11.45 -10.62 -12.71
C TRP A 5 -12.03 -10.27 -11.34
N ILE A 6 -13.35 -10.42 -11.16
CA ILE A 6 -14.02 -10.19 -9.86
C ILE A 6 -13.44 -11.12 -8.80
N ARG A 7 -13.25 -12.39 -9.11
CA ARG A 7 -12.70 -13.37 -8.16
C ARG A 7 -11.28 -12.99 -7.73
N CYS A 8 -10.41 -12.62 -8.66
CA CYS A 8 -9.06 -12.15 -8.34
C CYS A 8 -9.10 -10.87 -7.49
N ASN A 9 -9.93 -9.90 -7.86
CA ASN A 9 -10.10 -8.66 -7.10
C ASN A 9 -10.49 -8.94 -5.64
N ASN A 10 -11.51 -9.78 -5.43
CA ASN A 10 -11.99 -10.12 -4.09
C ASN A 10 -10.97 -10.91 -3.27
N MET A 11 -10.21 -11.80 -3.92
CA MET A 11 -9.14 -12.55 -3.26
C MET A 11 -8.03 -11.63 -2.76
N VAL A 12 -7.63 -10.65 -3.58
CA VAL A 12 -6.60 -9.67 -3.19
C VAL A 12 -7.11 -8.74 -2.08
N ILE A 13 -8.38 -8.32 -2.12
CA ILE A 13 -8.99 -7.56 -1.02
C ILE A 13 -9.00 -8.36 0.28
N ALA A 14 -9.42 -9.63 0.24
CA ALA A 14 -9.40 -10.50 1.42
C ALA A 14 -7.97 -10.70 1.96
N TRP A 15 -6.98 -10.78 1.08
CA TRP A 15 -5.57 -10.82 1.46
C TRP A 15 -5.15 -9.55 2.20
N PHE A 16 -5.48 -8.36 1.68
CA PHE A 16 -5.20 -7.10 2.39
C PHE A 16 -5.84 -7.08 3.78
N HIS A 17 -7.13 -7.39 3.91
CA HIS A 17 -7.82 -7.42 5.20
C HIS A 17 -7.18 -8.34 6.24
N ARG A 18 -6.56 -9.45 5.79
CA ARG A 18 -5.90 -10.40 6.69
C ARG A 18 -4.51 -9.96 7.14
N PHE A 19 -3.81 -9.16 6.33
CA PHE A 19 -2.42 -8.80 6.57
C PHE A 19 -2.24 -7.43 7.22
N VAL A 20 -3.26 -6.57 7.18
CA VAL A 20 -3.23 -5.28 7.86
C VAL A 20 -3.83 -5.37 9.27
N SER A 21 -3.51 -4.40 10.13
CA SER A 21 -4.13 -4.30 11.45
C SER A 21 -5.63 -4.02 11.35
N GLU A 22 -6.39 -4.37 12.39
CA GLU A 22 -7.85 -4.20 12.40
C GLU A 22 -8.28 -2.74 12.15
N SER A 23 -7.52 -1.76 12.66
CA SER A 23 -7.79 -0.34 12.41
C SER A 23 -7.66 0.05 10.94
N ILE A 24 -6.63 -0.48 10.25
CA ILE A 24 -6.42 -0.26 8.82
C ILE A 24 -7.47 -1.03 8.01
N ALA A 25 -7.80 -2.27 8.40
CA ALA A 25 -8.82 -3.08 7.75
C ALA A 25 -10.19 -2.38 7.77
N LYS A 26 -10.56 -1.73 8.88
CA LYS A 26 -11.78 -0.93 9.00
C LYS A 26 -11.76 0.28 8.07
N SER A 27 -10.62 0.94 7.88
CA SER A 27 -10.55 2.13 7.01
C SER A 27 -10.66 1.81 5.52
N ILE A 28 -10.24 0.61 5.09
CA ILE A 28 -10.30 0.19 3.68
C ILE A 28 -11.57 -0.61 3.32
N LEU A 29 -12.44 -0.90 4.30
CA LEU A 29 -13.63 -1.77 4.13
C LEU A 29 -14.62 -1.26 3.08
N SER A 30 -14.70 0.06 2.89
CA SER A 30 -15.60 0.69 1.90
C SER A 30 -15.10 0.59 0.46
N ILE A 31 -13.86 0.12 0.24
CA ILE A 31 -13.23 0.11 -1.08
C ILE A 31 -13.45 -1.25 -1.75
N SER A 32 -14.14 -1.24 -2.90
CA SER A 32 -14.55 -2.45 -3.62
C SER A 32 -13.52 -2.99 -4.61
N THR A 33 -12.42 -2.26 -4.84
CA THR A 33 -11.36 -2.67 -5.77
C THR A 33 -10.03 -2.84 -5.07
N ALA A 34 -9.30 -3.90 -5.42
CA ALA A 34 -7.96 -4.14 -4.92
C ALA A 34 -7.00 -2.98 -5.26
N ALA A 35 -7.16 -2.38 -6.44
CA ALA A 35 -6.39 -1.22 -6.85
C ALA A 35 -6.68 0.02 -5.97
N GLY A 36 -7.94 0.24 -5.62
CA GLY A 36 -8.32 1.32 -4.69
C GLY A 36 -7.75 1.10 -3.29
N VAL A 37 -7.85 -0.13 -2.77
CA VAL A 37 -7.27 -0.49 -1.46
C VAL A 37 -5.76 -0.22 -1.46
N TRP A 38 -5.06 -0.68 -2.50
CA TRP A 38 -3.62 -0.45 -2.63
C TRP A 38 -3.27 1.04 -2.72
N SER A 39 -4.05 1.84 -3.45
CA SER A 39 -3.82 3.27 -3.56
C SER A 39 -3.97 3.99 -2.23
N ASP A 40 -4.97 3.64 -1.42
CA ASP A 40 -5.18 4.22 -0.09
C ASP A 40 -4.01 3.88 0.85
N LEU A 41 -3.65 2.60 0.90
CA LEU A 41 -2.50 2.12 1.69
C LEU A 41 -1.21 2.80 1.25
N LYS A 42 -0.95 2.89 -0.06
CA LYS A 42 0.21 3.56 -0.60
C LYS A 42 0.25 5.02 -0.17
N ASN A 43 -0.82 5.78 -0.38
CA ASN A 43 -0.86 7.20 0.00
C ASN A 43 -0.64 7.42 1.51
N ARG A 44 -1.15 6.51 2.34
CA ARG A 44 -1.01 6.59 3.80
C ARG A 44 0.42 6.32 4.27
N PHE A 45 1.11 5.36 3.66
CA PHE A 45 2.43 4.90 4.15
C PHE A 45 3.61 5.42 3.32
N SER A 46 3.40 5.88 2.09
CA SER A 46 4.48 6.36 1.21
C SER A 46 5.12 7.66 1.65
N GLN A 47 4.52 8.41 2.58
CA GLN A 47 5.12 9.66 3.06
C GLN A 47 6.39 9.42 3.88
N GLY A 48 6.41 8.39 4.72
CA GLY A 48 7.61 8.02 5.50
C GLY A 48 8.76 7.57 4.60
N ASP A 49 8.43 6.86 3.51
CA ASP A 49 9.41 6.38 2.53
C ASP A 49 10.16 7.54 1.86
N ILE A 50 9.48 8.65 1.54
CA ILE A 50 10.12 9.79 0.87
C ILE A 50 11.18 10.43 1.76
N PHE A 51 10.90 10.61 3.05
CA PHE A 51 11.86 11.17 4.00
C PHE A 51 13.06 10.24 4.18
N ILE A 52 12.83 8.95 4.42
CA ILE A 52 13.90 7.96 4.57
C ILE A 52 14.76 7.87 3.29
N ILE A 53 14.14 7.86 2.11
CA ILE A 53 14.86 7.85 0.84
C ILE A 53 15.73 9.10 0.71
N SER A 54 15.21 10.27 1.10
CA SER A 54 15.94 11.54 1.03
C SER A 54 17.14 11.54 1.98
N ASP A 55 16.95 11.06 3.22
CA ASP A 55 18.02 10.94 4.21
C ASP A 55 19.12 9.98 3.72
N ILE A 56 18.75 8.81 3.18
CA ILE A 56 19.71 7.85 2.61
C ILE A 56 20.45 8.44 1.41
N GLN A 57 19.75 9.17 0.54
CA GLN A 57 20.37 9.85 -0.60
C GLN A 57 21.38 10.88 -0.12
N GLU A 58 21.04 11.68 0.89
CA GLU A 58 21.93 12.66 1.49
C GLU A 58 23.17 12.00 2.10
N GLU A 59 23.01 10.92 2.87
CA GLU A 59 24.14 10.15 3.41
C GLU A 59 25.05 9.64 2.29
N LEU A 60 24.49 9.06 1.23
CA LEU A 60 25.27 8.59 0.09
C LEU A 60 26.06 9.70 -0.61
N TYR A 61 25.47 10.90 -0.75
CA TYR A 61 26.18 12.05 -1.30
C TYR A 61 27.32 12.49 -0.38
N ARG A 62 27.10 12.52 0.94
CA ARG A 62 28.14 12.82 1.94
C ARG A 62 29.27 11.79 1.93
N PHE A 63 28.97 10.51 1.74
CA PHE A 63 29.98 9.44 1.67
C PHE A 63 30.81 9.44 0.38
N ARG A 64 30.33 10.07 -0.70
CA ARG A 64 31.06 10.17 -1.97
C ARG A 64 31.98 11.38 -2.08
N GLN A 65 31.99 12.28 -1.09
CA GLN A 65 32.84 13.47 -1.03
C GLN A 65 34.07 13.21 -0.18
#